data_AF-A0AAQ1SMH7-F1
#
_entry.id   AF-A0AAQ1SMH7-F1
#
_cell.length_a   1.000
_cell.length_b   1.000
_cell.length_c   1.000
_cell.angle_alpha   90.00
_cell.angle_beta   90.00
_cell.angle_gamma   90.00
#
_symmetry.space_group_name_H-M   'P 1'
#
loop_
_entity.id
_entity.type
_entity.pdbx_description
1 polymer ?
#
loop_
_entity_poly.entity_id
_entity_poly.type
_entity_poly.pdbx_seq_one_letter_code
_entity_poly.pdbx_strand_id
1 'polypeptide(L)'
;MNLFEDQKQKTFVSKKIVVLSIWICCMSSCKTIESFFESVILTGGVDNTQLNFFTKYNSLENFVRTNGGTKVSDKNDRMVNDDSVKSVAFYTIGSIPRRLPGFPFKGYFKFLNYFAYSFTLTSPRTFRGNLLNFPDDGRVYSNLTEQTLYGVYPLPEPFARKMEYLYIDYQAYTTLYLGFWELQNWNLGVGINLGYSIYDFDVLENGFRISSTRNQKRAIAGFKILYEYNIGRFLQDTIFYNLYLYLEVSSIGNNDSNDSRDLFSFGNFSKTPITQTIPSTNGEGHHDLYLTMNTLRIGVRKEIQLSSSNSEDLFRKESGPGKESSPPKSTEPLPPKI
;
A
#
# COMPACT_ATOMS: atom_id res chain seq x y z
N MET A 1 15.14 -14.79 -25.88
CA MET A 1 14.14 -14.06 -26.69
C MET A 1 13.03 -13.39 -25.85
N ASN A 2 13.12 -13.39 -24.50
CA ASN A 2 12.01 -12.96 -23.61
C ASN A 2 12.21 -11.59 -22.92
N LEU A 3 13.33 -10.90 -23.17
CA LEU A 3 13.63 -9.59 -22.56
C LEU A 3 12.81 -8.44 -23.18
N PHE A 4 12.42 -8.57 -24.45
CA PHE A 4 11.65 -7.55 -25.16
C PHE A 4 10.15 -7.58 -24.85
N GLU A 5 9.59 -8.74 -24.49
CA GLU A 5 8.18 -8.87 -24.11
C GLU A 5 7.93 -8.34 -22.71
N ASP A 6 8.84 -8.61 -21.77
CA ASP A 6 8.71 -8.17 -20.38
C ASP A 6 8.86 -6.63 -20.22
N GLN A 7 9.73 -6.01 -21.04
CA GLN A 7 9.81 -4.55 -21.13
C GLN A 7 8.58 -3.93 -21.81
N LYS A 8 8.02 -4.57 -22.85
CA LYS A 8 6.77 -4.13 -23.49
C LYS A 8 5.60 -4.19 -22.53
N GLN A 9 5.50 -5.23 -21.71
CA GLN A 9 4.40 -5.40 -20.76
C GLN A 9 4.48 -4.37 -19.61
N LYS A 10 5.68 -4.13 -19.06
CA LYS A 10 5.92 -3.07 -18.06
C LYS A 10 5.61 -1.67 -18.59
N THR A 11 6.02 -1.36 -19.83
CA THR A 11 5.68 -0.06 -20.46
C THR A 11 4.21 0.06 -20.80
N PHE A 12 3.52 -1.03 -21.14
CA PHE A 12 2.09 -1.00 -21.47
C PHE A 12 1.20 -0.81 -20.23
N VAL A 13 1.52 -1.46 -19.11
CA VAL A 13 0.82 -1.27 -17.83
C VAL A 13 1.06 0.15 -17.29
N SER A 14 2.31 0.63 -17.35
CA SER A 14 2.64 2.02 -16.99
C SER A 14 1.88 3.03 -17.84
N LYS A 15 1.81 2.83 -19.16
CA LYS A 15 1.00 3.68 -20.06
C LYS A 15 -0.49 3.67 -19.71
N LYS A 16 -1.07 2.52 -19.35
CA LYS A 16 -2.49 2.43 -18.96
C LYS A 16 -2.78 3.14 -17.63
N ILE A 17 -1.88 3.03 -16.65
CA ILE A 17 -2.02 3.73 -15.37
C ILE A 17 -1.87 5.24 -15.57
N VAL A 18 -0.88 5.67 -16.37
CA VAL A 18 -0.68 7.07 -16.72
C VAL A 18 -1.92 7.61 -17.45
N VAL A 19 -2.44 6.89 -18.44
CA VAL A 19 -3.67 7.27 -19.16
C VAL A 19 -4.85 7.35 -18.21
N LEU A 20 -5.05 6.39 -17.29
CA LEU A 20 -6.14 6.43 -16.31
C LEU A 20 -5.99 7.62 -15.35
N SER A 21 -4.77 7.89 -14.87
CA SER A 21 -4.49 9.04 -13.99
C SER A 21 -4.66 10.38 -14.71
N ILE A 22 -4.26 10.48 -15.97
CA ILE A 22 -4.51 11.65 -16.83
C ILE A 22 -6.01 11.77 -17.09
N TRP A 23 -6.73 10.68 -17.32
CA TRP A 23 -8.18 10.70 -17.53
C TRP A 23 -8.94 11.19 -16.30
N ILE A 24 -8.55 10.72 -15.10
CA ILE A 24 -9.08 11.20 -13.82
C ILE A 24 -8.75 12.69 -13.61
N CYS A 25 -7.55 13.11 -14.02
CA CYS A 25 -7.08 14.50 -13.90
C CYS A 25 -7.67 15.45 -14.97
N CYS A 26 -8.03 14.96 -16.15
CA CYS A 26 -8.62 15.75 -17.25
C CYS A 26 -10.14 15.84 -17.15
N MET A 27 -10.80 14.88 -16.48
CA MET A 27 -12.23 14.95 -16.16
C MET A 27 -12.52 15.87 -14.97
N SER A 28 -11.48 16.38 -14.30
CA SER A 28 -11.56 17.38 -13.24
C SER A 28 -11.36 18.78 -13.84
N SER A 29 -12.46 19.52 -14.06
CA SER A 29 -12.45 20.93 -14.52
C SER A 29 -11.56 21.82 -13.65
N CYS A 30 -10.94 22.89 -14.17
CA CYS A 30 -10.02 23.77 -13.41
C CYS A 30 -10.56 24.32 -12.07
N LYS A 31 -11.88 24.39 -11.87
CA LYS A 31 -12.51 24.73 -10.57
C LYS A 31 -12.35 23.65 -9.49
N THR A 32 -11.93 22.44 -9.85
CA THR A 32 -11.83 21.30 -8.93
C THR A 32 -10.47 21.17 -8.24
N ILE A 33 -9.40 21.83 -8.72
CA ILE A 33 -8.09 21.81 -8.04
C ILE A 33 -8.16 22.63 -6.74
N GLU A 34 -8.74 23.83 -6.80
CA GLU A 34 -9.03 24.64 -5.60
C GLU A 34 -9.91 23.86 -4.64
N SER A 35 -10.97 23.22 -5.16
CA SER A 35 -11.78 22.35 -4.33
C SER A 35 -10.93 21.22 -3.73
N PHE A 36 -10.04 20.59 -4.50
CA PHE A 36 -9.16 19.51 -4.05
C PHE A 36 -8.29 19.89 -2.83
N PHE A 37 -7.91 21.16 -2.74
CA PHE A 37 -7.14 21.74 -1.64
C PHE A 37 -7.99 22.49 -0.60
N GLU A 38 -9.33 22.45 -0.65
CA GLU A 38 -10.20 23.02 0.40
C GLU A 38 -9.94 22.38 1.76
N SER A 39 -9.44 21.15 1.77
CA SER A 39 -9.10 20.43 2.99
C SER A 39 -7.93 19.48 2.78
N VAL A 40 -7.08 19.40 3.79
CA VAL A 40 -5.95 18.49 3.85
C VAL A 40 -6.14 17.55 5.02
N ILE A 41 -5.87 16.27 4.77
CA ILE A 41 -5.78 15.26 5.81
C ILE A 41 -4.33 15.12 6.22
N LEU A 42 -4.09 15.27 7.51
CA LEU A 42 -2.87 14.83 8.16
C LEU A 42 -3.17 13.53 8.89
N THR A 43 -2.38 12.50 8.65
CA THR A 43 -2.47 11.24 9.41
C THR A 43 -1.13 10.98 10.04
N GLY A 44 -1.14 10.51 11.29
CA GLY A 44 0.07 10.12 11.99
C GLY A 44 -0.19 8.90 12.87
N GLY A 45 0.79 8.01 12.99
CA GLY A 45 0.64 6.82 13.80
C GLY A 45 1.77 5.81 13.63
N VAL A 46 1.45 4.55 13.86
CA VAL A 46 2.38 3.42 13.74
C VAL A 46 2.00 2.58 12.51
N ASP A 47 3.00 2.32 11.69
CA ASP A 47 2.98 1.43 10.53
C ASP A 47 3.71 0.13 10.93
N ASN A 48 2.94 -0.95 11.07
CA ASN A 48 3.44 -2.30 11.27
C ASN A 48 3.57 -2.96 9.90
N THR A 49 4.79 -3.03 9.39
CA THR A 49 5.08 -3.60 8.08
C THR A 49 5.84 -4.91 8.22
N GLN A 50 5.33 -5.96 7.61
CA GLN A 50 6.04 -7.20 7.37
C GLN A 50 6.71 -7.13 5.99
N LEU A 51 8.03 -7.24 5.97
CA LEU A 51 8.80 -7.39 4.73
C LEU A 51 8.99 -8.89 4.50
N ASN A 52 8.66 -9.36 3.30
CA ASN A 52 8.90 -10.75 2.92
C ASN A 52 9.88 -10.75 1.75
N PHE A 53 11.07 -11.31 1.98
CA PHE A 53 12.10 -11.48 0.98
C PHE A 53 12.11 -12.91 0.50
N PHE A 54 12.13 -13.09 -0.82
CA PHE A 54 12.18 -14.39 -1.43
C PHE A 54 13.06 -14.40 -2.67
N THR A 55 13.52 -15.58 -3.04
CA THR A 55 14.24 -15.81 -4.29
C THR A 55 13.68 -17.02 -5.01
N LYS A 56 13.85 -17.06 -6.33
CA LYS A 56 13.38 -18.17 -7.16
C LYS A 56 14.46 -19.25 -7.21
N TYR A 57 14.05 -20.49 -7.05
CA TYR A 57 14.93 -21.62 -7.34
C TYR A 57 15.31 -21.64 -8.81
N ASN A 58 16.58 -21.92 -9.10
CA ASN A 58 17.00 -22.19 -10.48
C ASN A 58 16.38 -23.51 -10.98
N SER A 59 16.44 -23.78 -12.28
CA SER A 59 15.79 -24.96 -12.87
C SER A 59 16.30 -26.29 -12.30
N LEU A 60 17.58 -26.36 -11.93
CA LEU A 60 18.21 -27.56 -11.40
C LEU A 60 17.86 -27.79 -9.92
N GLU A 61 17.88 -26.73 -9.11
CA GLU A 61 17.39 -26.72 -7.72
C GLU A 61 15.91 -27.13 -7.68
N ASN A 62 15.09 -26.59 -8.58
CA ASN A 62 13.69 -26.98 -8.69
C ASN A 62 13.54 -28.47 -9.04
N PHE A 63 14.33 -28.99 -9.99
CA PHE A 63 14.28 -30.41 -10.36
C PHE A 63 14.71 -31.33 -9.20
N VAL A 64 15.77 -30.97 -8.47
CA VAL A 64 16.22 -31.75 -7.30
C VAL A 64 15.19 -31.69 -6.18
N ARG A 65 14.60 -30.52 -5.92
CA ARG A 65 13.58 -30.32 -4.90
C ARG A 65 12.32 -31.16 -5.15
N THR A 66 11.81 -31.15 -6.38
CA THR A 66 10.57 -31.86 -6.74
C THR A 66 10.74 -33.37 -6.79
N ASN A 67 11.90 -33.86 -7.24
CA ASN A 67 12.18 -35.30 -7.31
C ASN A 67 12.77 -35.90 -6.03
N GLY A 68 13.36 -35.08 -5.15
CA GLY A 68 14.06 -35.50 -3.93
C GLY A 68 13.14 -35.86 -2.75
N GLY A 69 11.81 -35.84 -2.92
CA GLY A 69 10.85 -36.28 -1.91
C GLY A 69 10.75 -35.41 -0.66
N THR A 70 11.21 -34.15 -0.71
CA THR A 70 11.13 -33.25 0.44
C THR A 70 9.69 -32.78 0.69
N LYS A 71 9.21 -32.91 1.93
CA LYS A 71 7.89 -32.41 2.40
C LYS A 71 7.83 -30.87 2.51
N VAL A 72 8.60 -30.15 1.69
CA VAL A 72 8.57 -28.68 1.69
C VAL A 72 7.52 -28.24 0.70
N SER A 73 6.68 -27.29 1.12
CA SER A 73 5.56 -26.75 0.33
C SER A 73 5.95 -26.51 -1.14
N ASP A 74 5.02 -26.79 -2.07
CA ASP A 74 5.11 -26.57 -3.53
C ASP A 74 5.40 -25.11 -3.97
N LYS A 75 5.81 -24.22 -3.06
CA LYS A 75 6.14 -22.83 -3.38
C LYS A 75 7.41 -22.81 -4.21
N ASN A 76 7.38 -22.16 -5.37
CA ASN A 76 8.54 -22.01 -6.26
C ASN A 76 9.59 -21.01 -5.74
N ASP A 77 9.33 -20.41 -4.57
CA ASP A 77 10.14 -19.38 -3.97
C ASP A 77 10.68 -19.83 -2.61
N ARG A 78 11.96 -19.52 -2.37
CA ARG A 78 12.64 -19.69 -1.08
C ARG A 78 12.54 -18.38 -0.31
N MET A 79 11.94 -18.41 0.88
CA MET A 79 11.98 -17.26 1.80
C MET A 79 13.41 -17.12 2.34
N VAL A 80 13.96 -15.90 2.31
CA VAL A 80 15.37 -15.63 2.66
C VAL A 80 15.51 -14.61 3.77
N ASN A 81 14.41 -14.23 4.41
CA ASN A 81 14.43 -13.45 5.64
C ASN A 81 13.65 -14.16 6.73
N ASP A 82 14.06 -13.93 7.98
CA ASP A 82 13.32 -14.29 9.18
C ASP A 82 13.15 -13.05 10.06
N ASP A 83 12.71 -11.95 9.42
CA ASP A 83 12.53 -10.69 10.11
C ASP A 83 11.14 -10.60 10.73
N SER A 84 11.11 -10.24 12.01
CA SER A 84 9.88 -9.87 12.68
C SER A 84 9.25 -8.65 12.02
N VAL A 85 7.93 -8.50 12.19
CA VAL A 85 7.19 -7.28 11.79
C VAL A 85 7.92 -6.05 12.33
N LYS A 86 8.15 -5.06 11.45
CA LYS A 86 8.81 -3.81 11.80
C LYS A 86 7.76 -2.74 12.07
N SER A 87 7.82 -2.13 13.24
CA SER A 87 6.95 -1.02 13.63
C SER A 87 7.70 0.30 13.43
N VAL A 88 7.18 1.15 12.54
CA VAL A 88 7.79 2.44 12.20
C VAL A 88 6.74 3.54 12.35
N ALA A 89 7.13 4.71 12.85
CA ALA A 89 6.23 5.85 12.84
C ALA A 89 5.98 6.31 11.39
N PHE A 90 4.74 6.69 11.07
CA PHE A 90 4.41 7.23 9.77
C PHE A 90 3.65 8.54 9.88
N TYR A 91 3.80 9.36 8.86
CA TYR A 91 2.99 10.55 8.64
C TYR A 91 2.51 10.55 7.19
N THR A 92 1.26 10.92 6.96
CA THR A 92 0.75 11.13 5.60
C THR A 92 0.07 12.47 5.47
N ILE A 93 0.16 13.01 4.26
CA ILE A 93 -0.60 14.16 3.80
C ILE A 93 -1.49 13.66 2.66
N GLY A 94 -2.79 13.89 2.75
CA GLY A 94 -3.72 13.38 1.76
C GLY A 94 -4.95 14.26 1.57
N SER A 95 -5.82 13.81 0.68
CA SER A 95 -7.12 14.42 0.43
C SER A 95 -8.24 13.61 1.09
N ILE A 96 -9.34 14.28 1.45
CA ILE A 96 -10.56 13.58 1.87
C ILE A 96 -11.04 12.65 0.75
N PRO A 97 -11.57 11.45 1.06
CA PRO A 97 -12.32 10.66 0.09
C PRO A 97 -13.46 11.48 -0.52
N ARG A 98 -13.38 11.73 -1.84
CA ARG A 98 -14.38 12.48 -2.60
C ARG A 98 -15.26 11.55 -3.41
N ARG A 99 -16.56 11.88 -3.49
CA ARG A 99 -17.51 11.17 -4.36
C ARG A 99 -17.19 11.45 -5.83
N LEU A 100 -17.61 10.54 -6.71
CA LEU A 100 -17.45 10.72 -8.15
C LEU A 100 -18.23 11.96 -8.66
N PRO A 101 -17.71 12.69 -9.67
CA PRO A 101 -18.41 13.83 -10.26
C PRO A 101 -19.81 13.44 -10.76
N GLY A 102 -20.83 14.25 -10.45
CA GLY A 102 -22.23 13.94 -10.77
C GLY A 102 -23.03 13.28 -9.63
N PHE A 103 -22.41 13.11 -8.45
CA PHE A 103 -23.12 12.74 -7.22
C PHE A 103 -24.16 13.81 -6.82
N PRO A 104 -25.36 13.42 -6.34
CA PRO A 104 -25.83 12.05 -6.16
C PRO A 104 -26.43 11.44 -7.45
N PHE A 105 -26.02 10.22 -7.78
CA PHE A 105 -26.58 9.45 -8.89
C PHE A 105 -27.93 8.82 -8.52
N LYS A 106 -28.89 8.83 -9.45
CA LYS A 106 -30.22 8.22 -9.32
C LYS A 106 -30.39 7.06 -10.32
N GLY A 107 -31.35 6.17 -10.08
CA GLY A 107 -31.67 5.06 -10.98
C GLY A 107 -30.59 3.96 -11.03
N TYR A 108 -30.33 3.42 -12.22
CA TYR A 108 -29.38 2.31 -12.43
C TYR A 108 -27.97 2.62 -11.91
N PHE A 109 -27.53 3.88 -11.98
CA PHE A 109 -26.20 4.31 -11.54
C PHE A 109 -26.09 4.61 -10.04
N LYS A 110 -27.12 4.33 -9.23
CA LYS A 110 -27.12 4.59 -7.77
C LYS A 110 -25.96 3.90 -7.04
N PHE A 111 -25.46 2.78 -7.55
CA PHE A 111 -24.32 2.08 -6.95
C PHE A 111 -23.02 2.91 -6.98
N LEU A 112 -22.86 3.83 -7.94
CA LEU A 112 -21.70 4.72 -8.03
C LEU A 112 -21.61 5.71 -6.87
N ASN A 113 -22.70 5.92 -6.12
CA ASN A 113 -22.69 6.74 -4.92
C ASN A 113 -21.77 6.16 -3.82
N TYR A 114 -21.50 4.86 -3.84
CA TYR A 114 -20.57 4.23 -2.89
C TYR A 114 -19.11 4.37 -3.30
N PHE A 115 -18.83 4.88 -4.50
CA PHE A 115 -17.47 5.02 -4.98
C PHE A 115 -16.90 6.36 -4.52
N ALA A 116 -15.65 6.32 -4.06
CA ALA A 116 -14.92 7.51 -3.66
C ALA A 116 -13.46 7.41 -4.08
N TYR A 117 -12.76 8.53 -4.11
CA TYR A 117 -11.33 8.54 -4.41
C TYR A 117 -10.59 9.51 -3.47
N SER A 118 -9.36 9.16 -3.09
CA SER A 118 -8.49 10.00 -2.26
C SER A 118 -7.05 9.91 -2.71
N PHE A 119 -6.28 10.98 -2.52
CA PHE A 119 -4.84 10.98 -2.73
C PHE A 119 -4.09 10.89 -1.40
N THR A 120 -2.91 10.28 -1.39
CA THR A 120 -2.06 10.16 -0.19
C THR A 120 -0.59 10.20 -0.58
N LEU A 121 0.15 11.07 0.11
CA LEU A 121 1.60 11.13 0.13
C LEU A 121 2.08 10.65 1.50
N THR A 122 2.95 9.64 1.52
CA THR A 122 3.48 9.05 2.75
C THR A 122 4.87 9.59 3.02
N SER A 123 5.18 9.84 4.30
CA SER A 123 6.53 10.14 4.76
C SER A 123 7.50 9.01 4.40
N PRO A 124 8.80 9.31 4.31
CA PRO A 124 9.80 8.29 4.01
C PRO A 124 9.78 7.21 5.09
N ARG A 125 9.84 5.94 4.70
CA ARG A 125 9.96 4.83 5.63
C ARG A 125 11.29 4.14 5.43
N THR A 126 11.90 3.72 6.53
CA THR A 126 13.21 3.06 6.52
C THR A 126 13.08 1.72 7.22
N PHE A 127 13.53 0.67 6.56
CA PHE A 127 13.52 -0.69 7.05
C PHE A 127 14.93 -1.24 7.01
N ARG A 128 15.32 -1.87 8.12
CA ARG A 128 16.61 -2.53 8.29
C ARG A 128 16.39 -3.91 8.89
N GLY A 129 17.11 -4.90 8.37
CA GLY A 129 16.97 -6.28 8.80
C GLY A 129 18.05 -7.16 8.18
N ASN A 130 17.88 -8.47 8.31
CA ASN A 130 18.87 -9.45 7.88
C ASN A 130 18.28 -10.41 6.86
N LEU A 131 19.05 -10.67 5.81
CA LEU A 131 18.84 -11.77 4.88
C LEU A 131 19.72 -12.94 5.34
N LEU A 132 19.16 -14.15 5.27
CA LEU A 132 19.82 -15.39 5.64
C LEU A 132 20.04 -16.24 4.39
N ASN A 133 21.27 -16.72 4.20
CA ASN A 133 21.66 -17.60 3.09
C ASN A 133 21.22 -17.06 1.72
N PHE A 134 21.43 -15.77 1.50
CA PHE A 134 21.20 -15.13 0.23
C PHE A 134 22.45 -14.37 -0.19
N PRO A 135 22.85 -14.41 -1.48
CA PRO A 135 22.30 -15.26 -2.55
C PRO A 135 22.57 -16.77 -2.34
N ASP A 136 23.59 -17.09 -1.56
CA ASP A 136 24.01 -18.43 -1.17
C ASP A 136 24.29 -18.48 0.35
N ASP A 137 24.66 -19.64 0.88
CA ASP A 137 24.99 -19.85 2.29
C ASP A 137 26.49 -19.69 2.61
N GLY A 138 27.29 -19.18 1.68
CA GLY A 138 28.73 -18.94 1.84
C GLY A 138 29.62 -20.18 1.72
N ARG A 139 29.06 -21.39 1.49
CA ARG A 139 29.88 -22.57 1.23
C ARG A 139 30.49 -22.52 -0.18
N VAL A 140 31.80 -22.70 -0.25
CA VAL A 140 32.51 -22.86 -1.53
C VAL A 140 32.11 -24.20 -2.13
N TYR A 141 31.65 -24.19 -3.38
CA TYR A 141 31.35 -25.38 -4.17
C TYR A 141 32.37 -25.52 -5.30
N SER A 142 32.74 -26.75 -5.61
CA SER A 142 33.70 -27.10 -6.66
C SER A 142 33.03 -27.59 -7.95
N ASN A 143 31.73 -27.93 -7.86
CA ASN A 143 30.95 -28.49 -8.95
C ASN A 143 29.47 -28.06 -8.85
N LEU A 144 28.73 -28.25 -9.95
CA LEU A 144 27.31 -27.89 -10.07
C LEU A 144 26.40 -28.68 -9.10
N THR A 145 26.78 -29.90 -8.73
CA THR A 145 26.03 -30.74 -7.80
C THR A 145 26.06 -30.15 -6.39
N GLU A 146 27.25 -29.76 -5.91
CA GLU A 146 27.43 -29.07 -4.63
C GLU A 146 26.68 -27.73 -4.61
N GLN A 147 26.79 -26.93 -5.67
CA GLN A 147 26.04 -25.68 -5.81
C GLN A 147 24.53 -25.90 -5.64
N THR A 148 23.99 -26.90 -6.33
CA THR A 148 22.56 -27.23 -6.28
C THR A 148 22.15 -27.72 -4.89
N LEU A 149 22.93 -28.62 -4.29
CA LEU A 149 22.63 -29.14 -2.95
C LEU A 149 22.68 -28.06 -1.88
N TYR A 150 23.63 -27.12 -1.97
CA TYR A 150 23.72 -26.01 -1.03
C TYR A 150 22.57 -25.00 -1.20
N GLY A 151 22.12 -24.78 -2.43
CA GLY A 151 20.93 -23.97 -2.72
C GLY A 151 19.62 -24.57 -2.18
N VAL A 152 19.47 -25.90 -2.28
CA VAL A 152 18.29 -26.64 -1.79
C VAL A 152 18.32 -26.82 -0.27
N TYR A 153 19.49 -27.06 0.31
CA TYR A 153 19.70 -27.32 1.73
C TYR A 153 20.67 -26.30 2.35
N PRO A 154 20.24 -25.03 2.51
CA PRO A 154 21.08 -23.99 3.08
C PRO A 154 21.39 -24.24 4.56
N LEU A 155 22.46 -23.64 5.07
CA LEU A 155 22.86 -23.75 6.47
C LEU A 155 21.77 -23.20 7.44
N PRO A 156 21.53 -23.82 8.60
CA PRO A 156 20.57 -23.31 9.57
C PRO A 156 21.07 -22.00 10.22
N GLU A 157 20.16 -21.22 10.81
CA GLU A 157 20.39 -19.84 11.30
C GLU A 157 21.69 -19.61 12.11
N PRO A 158 22.17 -20.51 12.99
CA PRO A 158 23.42 -20.31 13.72
C PRO A 158 24.66 -20.30 12.82
N PHE A 159 24.60 -20.97 11.67
CA PHE A 159 25.69 -21.10 10.69
C PHE A 159 25.37 -20.40 9.36
N ALA A 160 24.19 -19.78 9.27
CA ALA A 160 23.74 -19.11 8.07
C ALA A 160 24.60 -17.88 7.75
N ARG A 161 24.87 -17.67 6.47
CA ARG A 161 25.45 -16.41 5.99
C ARG A 161 24.43 -15.30 6.22
N LYS A 162 24.86 -14.23 6.91
CA LYS A 162 24.00 -13.08 7.23
C LYS A 162 24.42 -11.88 6.40
N MET A 163 23.46 -11.33 5.67
CA MET A 163 23.59 -10.03 5.03
C MET A 163 22.60 -9.06 5.65
N GLU A 164 22.97 -7.80 5.72
CA GLU A 164 22.08 -6.75 6.18
C GLU A 164 21.42 -6.08 4.98
N TYR A 165 20.12 -5.82 5.05
CA TYR A 165 19.46 -4.95 4.10
C TYR A 165 19.10 -3.60 4.71
N LEU A 166 19.12 -2.57 3.86
CA LEU A 166 18.57 -1.25 4.14
C LEU A 166 17.66 -0.84 2.98
N TYR A 167 16.37 -0.77 3.26
CA TYR A 167 15.34 -0.38 2.30
C TYR A 167 14.68 0.93 2.74
N ILE A 168 14.64 1.92 1.85
CA ILE A 168 14.00 3.22 2.10
C ILE A 168 13.01 3.49 0.98
N ASP A 169 11.78 3.84 1.31
CA ASP A 169 10.76 4.15 0.31
C ASP A 169 9.96 5.43 0.58
N TYR A 170 9.58 6.08 -0.52
CA TYR A 170 8.72 7.25 -0.59
C TYR A 170 7.51 6.87 -1.43
N GLN A 171 6.30 7.00 -0.90
CA GLN A 171 5.10 6.53 -1.58
C GLN A 171 4.11 7.66 -1.84
N ALA A 172 3.61 7.71 -3.07
CA ALA A 172 2.50 8.56 -3.46
C ALA A 172 1.46 7.72 -4.20
N TYR A 173 0.23 7.66 -3.71
CA TYR A 173 -0.82 6.84 -4.30
C TYR A 173 -2.19 7.49 -4.18
N THR A 174 -3.06 7.11 -5.12
CA THR A 174 -4.48 7.38 -5.10
C THR A 174 -5.20 6.12 -4.70
N THR A 175 -6.12 6.21 -3.74
CA THR A 175 -7.06 5.15 -3.40
C THR A 175 -8.34 5.36 -4.17
N LEU A 176 -8.79 4.35 -4.90
CA LEU A 176 -10.14 4.25 -5.43
C LEU A 176 -10.94 3.32 -4.51
N TYR A 177 -11.85 3.89 -3.70
CA TYR A 177 -12.79 3.13 -2.90
C TYR A 177 -13.92 2.62 -3.79
N LEU A 178 -14.06 1.30 -3.82
CA LEU A 178 -15.16 0.60 -4.49
C LEU A 178 -16.41 0.56 -3.59
N GLY A 179 -16.20 0.65 -2.28
CA GLY A 179 -17.26 0.86 -1.30
C GLY A 179 -16.79 1.80 -0.21
N PHE A 180 -17.47 2.94 -0.07
CA PHE A 180 -17.19 3.94 0.95
C PHE A 180 -18.50 4.39 1.62
N TRP A 181 -18.64 4.05 2.90
CA TRP A 181 -19.80 4.37 3.73
C TRP A 181 -19.40 5.41 4.77
N GLU A 182 -20.04 6.57 4.69
CA GLU A 182 -19.96 7.62 5.71
C GLU A 182 -21.19 7.48 6.60
N LEU A 183 -20.96 6.98 7.81
CA LEU A 183 -21.96 6.91 8.88
C LEU A 183 -21.71 8.08 9.83
N GLN A 184 -22.68 8.40 10.69
CA GLN A 184 -22.63 9.57 11.58
C GLN A 184 -21.34 9.69 12.41
N ASN A 185 -20.74 8.56 12.82
CA ASN A 185 -19.50 8.54 13.61
C ASN A 185 -18.41 7.65 13.01
N TRP A 186 -18.69 6.96 11.89
CA TRP A 186 -17.82 5.93 11.35
C TRP A 186 -17.63 6.13 9.86
N ASN A 187 -16.40 6.00 9.37
CA ASN A 187 -16.16 5.84 7.94
C ASN A 187 -15.60 4.46 7.70
N LEU A 188 -16.20 3.75 6.74
CA LEU A 188 -15.76 2.43 6.30
C LEU A 188 -15.44 2.50 4.82
N GLY A 189 -14.25 2.06 4.44
CA GLY A 189 -13.79 2.10 3.06
C GLY A 189 -13.14 0.79 2.65
N VAL A 190 -13.43 0.33 1.44
CA VAL A 190 -12.72 -0.77 0.79
C VAL A 190 -12.36 -0.33 -0.61
N GLY A 191 -11.10 -0.47 -0.98
CA GLY A 191 -10.59 0.10 -2.23
C GLY A 191 -9.26 -0.47 -2.69
N ILE A 192 -8.80 0.11 -3.80
CA ILE A 192 -7.53 -0.23 -4.45
C ILE A 192 -6.65 1.02 -4.42
N ASN A 193 -5.42 0.87 -3.96
CA ASN A 193 -4.38 1.88 -4.06
C ASN A 193 -3.66 1.73 -5.40
N LEU A 194 -3.46 2.82 -6.12
CA LEU A 194 -2.70 2.89 -7.37
C LEU A 194 -1.79 4.12 -7.31
N GLY A 195 -0.50 3.92 -7.55
CA GLY A 195 0.46 5.01 -7.40
C GLY A 195 1.86 4.64 -7.81
N TYR A 196 2.82 5.38 -7.26
CA TYR A 196 4.23 5.15 -7.45
C TYR A 196 5.01 5.26 -6.14
N SER A 197 6.11 4.54 -6.07
CA SER A 197 7.13 4.69 -5.05
C SER A 197 8.47 5.00 -5.68
N ILE A 198 9.24 5.82 -4.97
CA ILE A 198 10.67 6.00 -5.21
C ILE A 198 11.37 5.30 -4.05
N TYR A 199 12.33 4.45 -4.35
CA TYR A 199 13.03 3.70 -3.30
C TYR A 199 14.53 3.62 -3.52
N ASP A 200 15.22 3.49 -2.40
CA ASP A 200 16.62 3.12 -2.28
C ASP A 200 16.69 1.74 -1.61
N PHE A 201 17.60 0.89 -2.09
CA PHE A 201 17.79 -0.44 -1.55
C PHE A 201 19.28 -0.80 -1.57
N ASP A 202 19.88 -0.92 -0.38
CA ASP A 202 21.23 -1.42 -0.18
C ASP A 202 21.20 -2.80 0.47
N VAL A 203 22.15 -3.65 0.06
CA VAL A 203 22.52 -4.85 0.79
C VAL A 203 23.99 -4.76 1.17
N LEU A 204 24.25 -5.05 2.43
CA LEU A 204 25.55 -4.99 3.05
C LEU A 204 25.95 -6.37 3.56
N GLU A 205 27.23 -6.69 3.44
CA GLU A 205 27.84 -7.87 4.01
C GLU A 205 29.08 -7.44 4.81
N ASN A 206 29.16 -7.84 6.08
CA ASN A 206 30.27 -7.47 6.97
C ASN A 206 30.56 -5.95 6.99
N GLY A 207 29.52 -5.12 6.85
CA GLY A 207 29.62 -3.66 6.81
C GLY A 207 29.97 -3.05 5.44
N PHE A 208 30.26 -3.87 4.43
CA PHE A 208 30.54 -3.42 3.06
C PHE A 208 29.29 -3.52 2.19
N ARG A 209 29.02 -2.49 1.39
CA ARG A 209 27.89 -2.48 0.46
C ARG A 209 28.21 -3.35 -0.77
N ILE A 210 27.50 -4.46 -0.93
CA ILE A 210 27.69 -5.43 -2.02
C ILE A 210 26.70 -5.23 -3.18
N SER A 211 25.53 -4.65 -2.90
CA SER A 211 24.55 -4.29 -3.91
C SER A 211 23.84 -3.00 -3.49
N SER A 212 23.61 -2.10 -4.45
CA SER A 212 23.01 -0.80 -4.20
C SER A 212 22.13 -0.41 -5.35
N THR A 213 20.96 0.10 -5.02
CA THR A 213 19.99 0.61 -5.96
C THR A 213 19.46 1.93 -5.41
N ARG A 214 19.47 2.98 -6.24
CA ARG A 214 19.11 4.35 -5.83
C ARG A 214 18.04 4.93 -6.72
N ASN A 215 17.12 5.69 -6.12
CA ASN A 215 16.06 6.45 -6.78
C ASN A 215 15.25 5.62 -7.78
N GLN A 216 15.05 4.33 -7.52
CA GLN A 216 14.29 3.49 -8.42
C GLN A 216 12.80 3.80 -8.30
N LYS A 217 12.14 3.87 -9.45
CA LYS A 217 10.71 4.14 -9.53
C LYS A 217 9.96 2.83 -9.69
N ARG A 218 8.91 2.65 -8.90
CA ARG A 218 8.04 1.47 -8.93
C ARG A 218 6.59 1.90 -8.98
N ALA A 219 5.80 1.28 -9.85
CA ALA A 219 4.34 1.38 -9.75
C ALA A 219 3.87 0.58 -8.54
N ILE A 220 3.09 1.23 -7.67
CA ILE A 220 2.42 0.58 -6.55
C ILE A 220 0.99 0.30 -6.95
N ALA A 221 0.56 -0.93 -6.72
CA ALA A 221 -0.84 -1.28 -6.67
C ALA A 221 -1.07 -2.19 -5.46
N GLY A 222 -2.20 -1.99 -4.80
CA GLY A 222 -2.49 -2.65 -3.55
C GLY A 222 -3.95 -2.56 -3.16
N PHE A 223 -4.30 -3.31 -2.14
CA PHE A 223 -5.63 -3.25 -1.53
C PHE A 223 -5.63 -2.34 -0.31
N LYS A 224 -6.78 -1.75 0.02
CA LYS A 224 -6.96 -0.92 1.20
C LYS A 224 -8.31 -1.18 1.86
N ILE A 225 -8.28 -1.55 3.13
CA ILE A 225 -9.43 -1.46 4.04
C ILE A 225 -9.19 -0.28 4.96
N LEU A 226 -10.22 0.53 5.11
CA LEU A 226 -10.25 1.71 5.95
C LEU A 226 -11.36 1.57 6.99
N TYR A 227 -11.00 1.80 8.24
CA TYR A 227 -11.93 1.90 9.35
C TYR A 227 -11.58 3.16 10.15
N GLU A 228 -12.54 4.07 10.28
CA GLU A 228 -12.35 5.31 11.00
C GLU A 228 -13.49 5.56 11.98
N TYR A 229 -13.13 6.03 13.17
CA TYR A 229 -14.07 6.47 14.19
C TYR A 229 -13.85 7.93 14.53
N ASN A 230 -14.91 8.74 14.47
CA ASN A 230 -14.84 10.15 14.86
C ASN A 230 -14.73 10.29 16.38
N ILE A 231 -13.50 10.44 16.88
CA ILE A 231 -13.22 10.77 18.29
C ILE A 231 -13.36 12.27 18.56
N GLY A 232 -13.25 13.11 17.52
CA GLY A 232 -13.44 14.55 17.60
C GLY A 232 -14.85 14.96 18.02
N ARG A 233 -15.83 14.06 17.89
CA ARG A 233 -17.19 14.23 18.43
C ARG A 233 -17.24 14.50 19.94
N PHE A 234 -16.20 14.11 20.69
CA PHE A 234 -16.09 14.37 22.13
C PHE A 234 -15.35 15.68 22.43
N LEU A 235 -14.83 16.35 21.40
CA LEU A 235 -13.94 17.52 21.46
C LEU A 235 -14.45 18.64 20.52
N GLN A 236 -15.77 18.81 20.44
CA GLN A 236 -16.44 19.67 19.46
C GLN A 236 -16.02 21.15 19.56
N ASP A 237 -15.76 21.64 20.77
CA ASP A 237 -15.37 23.03 21.03
C ASP A 237 -13.87 23.30 20.84
N THR A 238 -13.11 22.31 20.39
CA THR A 238 -11.66 22.42 20.23
C THR A 238 -11.26 22.29 18.77
N ILE A 239 -10.00 22.61 18.47
CA ILE A 239 -9.40 22.36 17.16
C ILE A 239 -9.47 20.87 16.73
N PHE A 240 -9.82 19.94 17.62
CA PHE A 240 -9.87 18.50 17.38
C PHE A 240 -11.26 17.97 16.96
N TYR A 241 -12.25 18.82 16.67
CA TYR A 241 -13.62 18.38 16.31
C TYR A 241 -13.71 17.38 15.13
N ASN A 242 -12.82 17.49 14.13
CA ASN A 242 -12.70 16.52 13.02
C ASN A 242 -11.49 15.58 13.19
N LEU A 243 -11.35 14.95 14.35
CA LEU A 243 -10.30 13.98 14.65
C LEU A 243 -10.86 12.56 14.58
N TYR A 244 -10.16 11.68 13.86
CA TYR A 244 -10.57 10.31 13.67
C TYR A 244 -9.50 9.35 14.17
N LEU A 245 -9.90 8.33 14.93
CA LEU A 245 -9.08 7.14 15.10
C LEU A 245 -9.17 6.33 13.81
N TYR A 246 -8.03 5.90 13.30
CA TYR A 246 -7.92 5.31 11.98
C TYR A 246 -7.18 3.96 12.05
N LEU A 247 -7.72 2.98 11.35
CA LEU A 247 -7.09 1.69 11.09
C LEU A 247 -7.12 1.44 9.58
N GLU A 248 -5.95 1.18 9.01
CA GLU A 248 -5.79 0.83 7.61
C GLU A 248 -5.00 -0.47 7.48
N VAL A 249 -5.53 -1.38 6.67
CA VAL A 249 -4.81 -2.55 6.19
C VAL A 249 -4.49 -2.32 4.73
N SER A 250 -3.21 -2.38 4.36
CA SER A 250 -2.79 -2.31 2.97
C SER A 250 -1.71 -3.33 2.64
N SER A 251 -1.73 -3.85 1.41
CA SER A 251 -0.73 -4.77 0.88
C SER A 251 -0.16 -4.19 -0.40
N ILE A 252 1.17 -4.15 -0.53
CA ILE A 252 1.90 -3.57 -1.65
C ILE A 252 2.90 -4.58 -2.20
N GLY A 253 2.64 -5.03 -3.43
CA GLY A 253 3.42 -6.08 -4.08
C GLY A 253 2.96 -7.45 -3.61
N ASN A 254 2.38 -8.22 -4.52
CA ASN A 254 2.14 -9.63 -4.36
C ASN A 254 3.01 -10.37 -5.37
N ASN A 255 3.32 -11.59 -4.99
CA ASN A 255 3.96 -12.56 -5.82
C ASN A 255 3.02 -13.02 -6.95
N ASP A 256 3.63 -13.58 -7.99
CA ASP A 256 2.97 -14.36 -9.05
C ASP A 256 2.67 -15.80 -8.57
N SER A 257 2.89 -16.10 -7.28
CA SER A 257 2.62 -17.41 -6.71
C SER A 257 1.12 -17.59 -6.47
N ASN A 258 0.58 -18.71 -6.95
CA ASN A 258 -0.75 -19.25 -6.65
C ASN A 258 -0.96 -19.60 -5.16
N ASP A 259 -0.43 -18.79 -4.23
CA ASP A 259 -0.55 -19.04 -2.80
C ASP A 259 -1.93 -18.56 -2.33
N SER A 260 -2.82 -19.54 -2.14
CA SER A 260 -4.22 -19.42 -1.73
C SER A 260 -4.43 -18.91 -0.30
N ARG A 261 -3.39 -18.37 0.33
CA ARG A 261 -3.41 -17.85 1.71
C ARG A 261 -3.28 -16.34 1.81
N ASP A 262 -3.08 -15.66 0.69
CA ASP A 262 -3.02 -14.21 0.67
C ASP A 262 -4.43 -13.62 0.60
N LEU A 263 -5.04 -13.42 1.78
CA LEU A 263 -6.41 -12.92 1.98
C LEU A 263 -6.70 -11.57 1.29
N PHE A 264 -5.67 -10.89 0.78
CA PHE A 264 -5.75 -9.56 0.18
C PHE A 264 -5.32 -9.51 -1.30
N SER A 265 -5.15 -10.67 -1.95
CA SER A 265 -4.85 -10.75 -3.38
C SER A 265 -6.11 -10.59 -4.24
N PHE A 266 -6.28 -9.43 -4.88
CA PHE A 266 -7.31 -9.21 -5.91
C PHE A 266 -6.68 -8.94 -7.27
N GLY A 267 -6.72 -9.96 -8.14
CA GLY A 267 -6.30 -9.89 -9.54
C GLY A 267 -4.77 -9.82 -9.76
N ASN A 268 -4.36 -9.57 -11.01
CA ASN A 268 -2.94 -9.50 -11.40
C ASN A 268 -2.26 -8.17 -11.04
N PHE A 269 -2.92 -7.28 -10.29
CA PHE A 269 -2.46 -5.90 -10.09
C PHE A 269 -1.23 -5.79 -9.21
N SER A 270 -0.94 -6.80 -8.42
CA SER A 270 0.06 -6.80 -7.37
C SER A 270 1.45 -7.31 -7.83
N LYS A 271 1.59 -7.77 -9.08
CA LYS A 271 2.73 -8.56 -9.60
C LYS A 271 4.07 -7.84 -9.86
N THR A 272 4.41 -6.79 -9.13
CA THR A 272 5.70 -6.08 -9.32
C THR A 272 6.55 -6.15 -8.06
N PRO A 273 7.16 -7.29 -7.70
CA PRO A 273 8.10 -7.34 -6.58
C PRO A 273 9.26 -6.37 -6.79
N ILE A 274 9.83 -5.82 -5.71
CA ILE A 274 11.09 -5.08 -5.79
C ILE A 274 12.18 -6.11 -6.05
N THR A 275 12.95 -5.91 -7.12
CA THR A 275 14.03 -6.80 -7.53
C THR A 275 15.37 -6.17 -7.21
N GLN A 276 16.21 -6.88 -6.47
CA GLN A 276 17.62 -6.53 -6.33
C GLN A 276 18.49 -7.70 -6.74
N THR A 277 19.41 -7.45 -7.65
CA THR A 277 20.34 -8.46 -8.14
C THR A 277 21.61 -8.44 -7.29
N ILE A 278 22.00 -9.59 -6.75
CA ILE A 278 23.17 -9.73 -5.87
C ILE A 278 24.14 -10.76 -6.47
N PRO A 279 25.45 -10.46 -6.56
CA PRO A 279 26.45 -11.41 -7.01
C PRO A 279 26.66 -12.53 -5.98
N SER A 280 26.84 -13.77 -6.45
CA SER A 280 27.21 -14.91 -5.60
C SER A 280 28.62 -14.74 -5.00
N THR A 281 28.94 -15.45 -3.91
CA THR A 281 30.28 -15.40 -3.30
C THR A 281 31.40 -15.75 -4.25
N ASN A 282 31.14 -16.63 -5.22
CA ASN A 282 32.17 -17.15 -6.11
C ASN A 282 32.30 -16.31 -7.40
N GLY A 283 31.53 -15.22 -7.53
CA GLY A 283 31.49 -14.37 -8.73
C GLY A 283 30.79 -15.02 -9.93
N GLU A 284 30.33 -16.26 -9.79
CA GLU A 284 29.59 -16.99 -10.81
C GLU A 284 28.09 -16.72 -10.64
N GLY A 285 27.58 -15.77 -11.41
CA GLY A 285 26.16 -15.52 -11.54
C GLY A 285 25.58 -14.50 -10.56
N HIS A 286 24.28 -14.28 -10.75
CA HIS A 286 23.49 -13.27 -10.08
C HIS A 286 22.17 -13.87 -9.65
N HIS A 287 21.74 -13.58 -8.43
CA HIS A 287 20.43 -14.00 -7.93
C HIS A 287 19.56 -12.78 -7.70
N ASP A 288 18.31 -12.88 -8.14
CA ASP A 288 17.30 -11.87 -7.90
C ASP A 288 16.66 -12.10 -6.52
N LEU A 289 16.70 -11.04 -5.71
CA LEU A 289 15.98 -10.89 -4.48
C LEU A 289 14.66 -10.19 -4.77
N TYR A 290 13.55 -10.81 -4.39
CA TYR A 290 12.22 -10.25 -4.52
C TYR A 290 11.70 -9.83 -3.16
N LEU A 291 11.14 -8.61 -3.06
CA LEU A 291 10.54 -8.07 -1.84
C LEU A 291 9.06 -7.74 -2.03
N THR A 292 8.23 -8.20 -1.10
CA THR A 292 6.81 -7.83 -0.90
C THR A 292 6.58 -7.27 0.49
N MET A 293 5.56 -6.42 0.65
CA MET A 293 5.28 -5.70 1.89
C MET A 293 3.79 -5.74 2.25
N ASN A 294 3.49 -6.19 3.47
CA ASN A 294 2.16 -6.11 4.05
C ASN A 294 2.19 -5.13 5.22
N THR A 295 1.31 -4.14 5.20
CA THR A 295 1.30 -3.00 6.11
C THR A 295 -0.03 -2.91 6.86
N LEU A 296 0.04 -2.85 8.19
CA LEU A 296 -1.08 -2.48 9.06
C LEU A 296 -0.76 -1.13 9.70
N ARG A 297 -1.60 -0.12 9.47
CA ARG A 297 -1.46 1.21 10.07
C ARG A 297 -2.55 1.45 11.09
N ILE A 298 -2.14 1.95 12.25
CA ILE A 298 -3.04 2.41 13.30
C ILE A 298 -2.59 3.80 13.71
N GLY A 299 -3.52 4.74 13.78
CA GLY A 299 -3.16 6.11 14.09
C GLY A 299 -4.34 7.05 14.21
N VAL A 300 -4.02 8.32 14.14
CA VAL A 300 -4.98 9.41 14.22
C VAL A 300 -4.94 10.19 12.91
N ARG A 301 -6.12 10.47 12.38
CA ARG A 301 -6.34 11.26 11.18
C ARG A 301 -7.02 12.56 11.58
N LYS A 302 -6.47 13.68 11.12
CA LYS A 302 -7.03 15.01 11.30
C LYS A 302 -7.34 15.61 9.95
N GLU A 303 -8.60 15.98 9.76
CA GLU A 303 -9.00 16.84 8.66
C GLU A 303 -8.83 18.30 9.05
N ILE A 304 -8.09 19.04 8.22
CA ILE A 304 -7.88 20.48 8.32
C ILE A 304 -8.55 21.12 7.11
N GLN A 305 -9.52 21.98 7.35
CA GLN A 305 -10.13 22.80 6.29
C GLN A 305 -9.23 24.01 6.06
N LEU A 306 -8.76 24.18 4.82
CA LEU A 306 -7.87 25.26 4.40
C LEU A 306 -8.65 26.47 3.88
N SER A 307 -9.92 26.29 3.48
CA SER A 307 -10.83 27.38 3.14
C SER A 307 -11.90 27.54 4.23
N SER A 308 -12.21 28.81 4.56
CA SER A 308 -13.37 29.13 5.41
C SER A 308 -14.64 29.00 4.56
N SER A 309 -15.37 27.88 4.68
CA SER A 309 -16.80 27.95 4.40
C SER A 309 -17.45 28.68 5.58
N ASN A 310 -18.32 29.66 5.27
CA ASN A 310 -19.05 30.42 6.29
C ASN A 310 -19.68 29.47 7.32
N SER A 311 -19.69 29.89 8.58
CA SER A 311 -20.17 29.16 9.77
C SER A 311 -21.56 28.50 9.65
N GLU A 312 -22.32 28.80 8.60
CA GLU A 312 -23.63 28.20 8.29
C GLU A 312 -23.55 26.80 7.65
N ASP A 313 -22.43 26.42 7.01
CA ASP A 313 -22.29 25.10 6.36
C ASP A 313 -21.86 23.99 7.34
N LEU A 314 -21.28 24.35 8.50
CA LEU A 314 -20.94 23.41 9.57
C LEU A 314 -22.18 22.74 10.17
N PHE A 315 -23.34 23.41 10.13
CA PHE A 315 -24.61 22.88 10.64
C PHE A 315 -25.44 22.11 9.59
N ARG A 316 -25.01 22.05 8.32
CA ARG A 316 -25.77 21.40 7.24
C ARG A 316 -25.38 19.94 6.95
N LYS A 317 -24.30 19.44 7.57
CA LYS A 317 -23.82 18.05 7.40
C LYS A 317 -24.66 16.98 8.12
N GLU A 318 -25.82 17.31 8.70
CA GLU A 318 -26.79 16.30 9.17
C GLU A 318 -27.66 15.68 8.05
N SER A 319 -27.51 16.11 6.79
CA SER A 319 -28.31 15.55 5.69
C SER A 319 -27.70 14.28 5.08
N GLY A 320 -27.92 13.16 5.75
CA GLY A 320 -28.05 11.87 5.06
C GLY A 320 -29.19 11.91 4.02
N PRO A 321 -29.27 10.93 3.10
CA PRO A 321 -30.16 11.01 1.96
C PRO A 321 -31.64 10.93 2.39
N GLY A 322 -32.35 12.05 2.20
CA GLY A 322 -33.80 12.13 1.93
C GLY A 322 -34.75 11.73 3.07
N LYS A 323 -35.09 12.69 3.94
CA LYS A 323 -36.47 12.83 4.41
C LYS A 323 -37.01 14.14 3.87
N GLU A 324 -38.08 14.07 3.09
CA GLU A 324 -38.84 15.24 2.67
C GLU A 324 -39.28 16.01 3.93
N SER A 325 -38.81 17.26 4.07
CA SER A 325 -39.28 18.15 5.11
C SER A 325 -40.72 18.52 4.79
N SER A 326 -41.67 18.05 5.60
CA SER A 326 -43.04 18.54 5.63
C SER A 326 -43.05 20.07 5.82
N PRO A 327 -43.98 20.81 5.18
CA PRO A 327 -44.00 22.27 5.25
C PRO A 327 -44.19 22.76 6.70
N PRO A 328 -43.63 23.94 7.05
CA PRO A 328 -43.68 24.45 8.41
C PRO A 328 -45.13 24.72 8.84
N LYS A 329 -45.49 24.23 10.03
CA LYS A 329 -46.75 24.55 10.70
C LYS A 329 -46.77 26.05 11.02
N SER A 330 -47.84 26.73 10.62
CA SER A 330 -48.16 28.12 10.98
C SER A 330 -48.11 28.30 12.50
N THR A 331 -47.16 29.08 13.00
CA THR A 331 -47.10 29.52 14.40
C THR A 331 -48.20 30.55 14.67
N GLU A 332 -49.10 30.26 15.60
CA GLU A 332 -50.05 31.23 16.15
C GLU A 332 -49.33 32.33 16.96
N PRO A 333 -49.85 33.57 17.02
CA PRO A 333 -49.22 34.66 17.75
C PRO A 333 -49.43 34.50 19.27
N LEU A 334 -48.34 34.63 20.03
CA LEU A 334 -48.37 34.71 21.49
C LEU A 334 -48.98 36.04 21.96
N PRO A 335 -49.82 36.05 23.02
CA PRO A 335 -50.41 37.28 23.54
C PRO A 335 -49.39 38.12 24.34
N PRO A 336 -49.62 39.45 24.47
CA PRO A 336 -48.68 40.35 25.12
C PRO A 336 -48.67 40.14 26.64
N LYS A 337 -47.47 40.19 27.22
CA LYS A 337 -47.27 40.12 28.68
C LYS A 337 -47.73 41.43 29.34
N ILE A 338 -48.48 41.29 30.45
CA ILE A 338 -48.88 42.36 31.38
C ILE A 338 -47.68 42.75 32.25
#